data_AF-A0A246BT62-F1
#
_entry.id   AF-A0A246BT62-F1
#
_cell.length_a   1.000
_cell.length_b   1.000
_cell.length_c   1.000
_cell.angle_alpha   90.00
_cell.angle_beta   90.00
_cell.angle_gamma   90.00
#
_symmetry.space_group_name_H-M   'P 1'
#
loop_
_entity.id
_entity.type
_entity.pdbx_description
1 polymer ?
#
loop_
_entity_poly.entity_id
_entity_poly.type
_entity_poly.pdbx_seq_one_letter_code
_entity_poly.pdbx_strand_id
1 'polypeptide(L)' 'MSRAFVKEDDGERWTPPAAPRAYRVVWTGYASEPEVMKETDDLLEALRWMGSRDRREFEIRDGRGVLLATA' A
#
# COMPACT_ATOMS: atom_id res chain seq x y z
N MET A 1 -45.31 -23.17 11.70
CA MET A 1 -45.13 -22.49 10.39
C MET A 1 -43.66 -22.13 10.27
N SER A 2 -42.88 -22.89 9.50
CA SER A 2 -41.44 -22.62 9.32
C SER A 2 -41.24 -21.48 8.32
N ARG A 3 -40.56 -20.41 8.74
CA ARG A 3 -40.07 -19.36 7.84
C ARG A 3 -38.81 -19.88 7.15
N ALA A 4 -38.88 -20.05 5.83
CA ALA A 4 -37.70 -20.27 5.02
C ALA A 4 -36.91 -18.95 4.93
N PHE A 5 -35.60 -19.01 5.20
CA PHE A 5 -34.69 -17.90 4.94
C PHE A 5 -34.26 -17.99 3.47
N VAL A 6 -34.62 -16.98 2.69
CA VAL A 6 -34.13 -16.81 1.31
C VAL A 6 -32.77 -16.12 1.41
N LYS A 7 -31.73 -16.75 0.86
CA LYS A 7 -30.41 -16.13 0.69
C LYS A 7 -30.50 -15.25 -0.54
N GLU A 8 -30.61 -13.94 -0.35
CA GLU A 8 -30.48 -12.96 -1.43
C GLU A 8 -29.03 -13.02 -1.92
N ASP A 9 -28.87 -13.44 -3.17
CA ASP A 9 -27.59 -13.62 -3.82
C ASP A 9 -27.25 -12.30 -4.52
N ASP A 10 -26.78 -11.31 -3.77
CA ASP A 10 -26.37 -9.99 -4.29
C ASP A 10 -25.06 -10.05 -5.11
N GLY A 11 -24.60 -11.25 -5.47
CA GLY A 11 -23.79 -11.51 -6.66
C GLY A 11 -22.43 -10.83 -6.78
N GLU A 12 -21.97 -10.06 -5.80
CA GLU A 12 -20.62 -9.51 -5.83
C GLU A 12 -19.63 -10.66 -5.63
N ARG A 13 -18.86 -10.93 -6.69
CA ARG A 13 -17.77 -11.90 -6.65
C ARG A 13 -16.79 -11.45 -5.56
N TRP A 14 -16.70 -12.23 -4.50
CA TRP A 14 -15.74 -12.01 -3.42
C TRP A 14 -14.35 -11.81 -4.00
N THR A 15 -13.76 -10.64 -3.74
CA THR A 15 -12.39 -10.32 -4.14
C THR A 15 -11.51 -10.40 -2.89
N PRO A 16 -10.47 -11.25 -2.89
CA PRO A 16 -9.56 -11.30 -1.76
C PRO A 16 -8.87 -9.94 -1.57
N PRO A 17 -8.64 -9.49 -0.33
CA PRO A 17 -7.86 -8.28 -0.08
C PRO A 17 -6.46 -8.44 -0.66
N ALA A 18 -5.88 -7.34 -1.16
CA ALA A 18 -4.51 -7.35 -1.67
C ALA A 18 -3.54 -7.80 -0.57
N ALA A 19 -2.61 -8.70 -0.92
CA ALA A 19 -1.56 -9.10 0.00
C ALA A 19 -0.71 -7.87 0.35
N PRO A 20 -0.44 -7.63 1.66
CA PRO A 20 0.39 -6.51 2.05
C PRO A 20 1.81 -6.70 1.50
N ARG A 21 2.36 -5.66 0.88
CA ARG A 21 3.75 -5.62 0.42
C ARG A 21 4.69 -5.29 1.57
N ALA A 22 5.91 -5.84 1.50
CA ALA A 22 6.90 -5.66 2.57
C ALA A 22 7.38 -4.21 2.73
N TYR A 23 7.43 -3.44 1.63
CA TYR A 23 7.96 -2.08 1.60
C TYR A 23 7.05 -1.12 0.83
N ARG A 24 6.98 0.11 1.34
CA ARG A 24 6.26 1.23 0.73
C ARG A 24 7.18 2.42 0.58
N VAL A 25 7.21 3.00 -0.62
CA VAL A 25 7.80 4.32 -0.86
C VAL A 25 6.69 5.34 -0.72
N VAL A 26 6.86 6.26 0.22
CA VAL A 26 5.89 7.28 0.58
C VAL A 26 6.48 8.64 0.26
N TRP A 27 5.68 9.56 -0.30
CA TRP A 27 6.08 10.93 -0.52
C TRP A 27 5.36 11.86 0.47
N THR A 28 6.11 12.76 1.13
CA THR A 28 5.64 13.56 2.28
C THR A 28 5.57 15.06 2.03
N GLY A 29 5.81 15.54 0.81
CA GLY A 29 6.22 16.93 0.59
C GLY A 29 5.18 18.06 0.69
N TYR A 30 3.95 17.89 0.19
CA TYR A 30 2.97 19.01 0.18
C TYR A 30 1.57 18.68 0.68
N ALA A 31 1.26 17.42 0.94
CA ALA A 31 -0.07 17.03 1.38
C ALA A 31 -0.12 16.93 2.91
N SER A 32 -1.29 17.23 3.48
CA SER A 32 -1.59 16.93 4.88
C SER A 32 -1.45 15.43 5.21
N GLU A 33 -1.42 14.59 4.17
CA GLU A 33 -1.32 13.15 4.29
C GLU A 33 -0.23 12.60 3.34
N PRO A 34 0.66 11.73 3.83
CA PRO A 34 1.66 11.07 3.00
C PRO A 34 1.06 10.19 1.90
N GLU A 35 1.59 10.27 0.67
CA GLU A 35 1.11 9.51 -0.49
C GLU A 35 1.98 8.27 -0.76
N VAL A 36 1.38 7.10 -0.91
CA VAL A 36 2.12 5.88 -1.31
C VAL A 36 2.36 5.90 -2.80
N MET A 37 3.63 6.02 -3.19
CA MET A 37 4.04 6.14 -4.60
C MET A 37 4.42 4.80 -5.23
N LYS A 38 4.88 3.85 -4.40
CA LYS A 38 5.26 2.50 -4.83
C LYS A 38 5.17 1.53 -3.66
N GLU A 39 4.75 0.31 -3.97
CA GLU A 39 4.85 -0.83 -3.07
C GLU A 39 5.69 -1.94 -3.74
N THR A 40 6.52 -2.63 -2.97
CA THR A 40 7.33 -3.76 -3.46
C THR A 40 7.75 -4.66 -2.30
N ASP A 41 8.10 -5.89 -2.62
CA ASP A 41 8.69 -6.85 -1.69
C ASP A 41 10.24 -6.84 -1.75
N ASP A 42 10.83 -5.99 -2.61
CA ASP A 42 12.28 -5.83 -2.77
C ASP A 42 12.76 -4.44 -2.30
N LEU A 43 13.53 -4.42 -1.21
CA LEU A 43 14.09 -3.19 -0.66
C LEU A 43 15.09 -2.50 -1.62
N LEU A 44 15.89 -3.26 -2.37
CA LEU A 44 16.85 -2.69 -3.31
C LEU A 44 16.13 -2.03 -4.48
N GLU A 45 15.02 -2.61 -4.94
CA GLU A 45 14.16 -1.98 -5.93
C GLU A 45 13.58 -0.66 -5.42
N ALA A 46 13.08 -0.64 -4.16
CA ALA A 46 12.55 0.57 -3.53
C ALA A 46 13.62 1.68 -3.45
N LEU A 47 14.83 1.34 -3.00
CA LEU A 47 15.95 2.28 -2.89
C LEU A 47 16.38 2.83 -4.25
N ARG A 48 16.50 1.97 -5.27
CA ARG A 48 16.84 2.39 -6.64
C ARG A 48 15.77 3.29 -7.23
N TRP A 49 14.49 2.95 -7.00
CA TRP A 49 13.39 3.76 -7.47
C TRP A 49 13.42 5.15 -6.84
N MET A 50 13.60 5.22 -5.51
CA MET A 50 13.66 6.47 -4.75
C MET A 50 14.85 7.33 -5.20
N GLY A 51 16.03 6.74 -5.34
CA GLY A 51 17.25 7.44 -5.76
C GLY A 51 17.24 7.90 -7.22
N SER A 52 16.31 7.41 -8.05
CA SER A 52 16.21 7.84 -9.45
C SER A 52 15.21 9.00 -9.66
N ARG A 53 14.65 9.58 -8.58
CA ARG A 53 13.67 10.67 -8.69
C ARG A 53 14.38 12.02 -8.59
N ASP A 54 13.90 12.98 -9.37
CA ASP A 54 14.30 14.40 -9.26
C ASP A 54 13.61 15.11 -8.08
N ARG A 55 12.55 14.50 -7.55
CA ARG A 55 11.77 14.98 -6.40
C ARG A 55 12.42 14.51 -5.10
N ARG A 56 12.24 15.30 -4.02
CA ARG A 56 12.70 15.00 -2.66
C ARG A 56 11.53 14.64 -1.74
N GLU A 57 11.85 14.34 -0.49
CA GLU A 57 10.89 14.06 0.59
C GLU A 57 10.20 12.72 0.38
N PHE A 58 11.00 11.72 0.00
CA PHE A 58 10.57 10.34 -0.01
C PHE A 58 11.01 9.63 1.27
N GLU A 59 10.17 8.71 1.71
CA GLU A 59 10.43 7.78 2.80
C GLU A 59 10.20 6.36 2.30
N ILE A 60 11.07 5.43 2.70
CA ILE A 60 10.78 4.00 2.59
C ILE A 60 10.34 3.51 3.96
N ARG A 61 9.17 2.88 4.03
CA ARG A 61 8.63 2.27 5.25
C ARG A 61 8.40 0.78 5.07
N ASP A 62 8.57 0.01 6.15
CA ASP A 62 8.24 -1.42 6.18
C ASP A 62 6.72 -1.65 6.33
N GLY A 63 6.29 -2.91 6.29
CA GLY A 63 4.89 -3.32 6.48
C GLY A 63 4.29 -2.97 7.85
N ARG A 64 5.11 -2.56 8.83
CA ARG A 64 4.68 -2.05 10.14
C ARG A 64 4.69 -0.52 10.21
N GLY A 65 5.10 0.14 9.14
CA GLY A 65 5.24 1.59 9.07
C GLY A 65 6.56 2.15 9.61
N VAL A 66 7.55 1.29 9.91
CA VAL A 66 8.87 1.72 10.39
C VAL A 66 9.63 2.39 9.25
N LEU A 67 10.16 3.58 9.50
CA LEU A 67 11.02 4.30 8.56
C LEU A 67 12.37 3.59 8.39
N LEU A 68 12.71 3.26 7.15
CA LEU A 68 13.95 2.57 6.78
C LEU A 68 14.96 3.48 6.08
N ALA A 69 14.49 4.42 5.25
CA ALA A 69 15.36 5.33 4.48
C ALA A 69 14.61 6.60 4.07
N THR A 70 15.36 7.66 3.75
CA THR A 70 14.85 8.94 3.24
C THR A 70 15.69 9.47 2.06
N ALA A 71 15.10 10.32 1.21
CA ALA A 71 15.78 11.05 0.13
C ALA A 71 15.09 12.37 -0.22
#